data_AF-A0A1F8GPC1-F1
#
_entry.id   AF-A0A1F8GPC1-F1
#
_cell.length_a   1.000
_cell.length_b   1.000
_cell.length_c   1.000
_cell.angle_alpha   90.00
_cell.angle_beta   90.00
_cell.angle_gamma   90.00
#
_symmetry.space_group_name_H-M   'P 1'
#
loop_
_entity.id
_entity.type
_entity.pdbx_description
1 polymer ?
#
loop_
_entity_poly.entity_id
_entity_poly.type
_entity_poly.pdbx_seq_one_letter_code
_entity_poly.pdbx_strand_id
1 'polypeptide(L)' 'MNPNTTNKNPKILYKKLSYQICGICYNVHNELGRFRNEKQYSDAIEQKLKENGIHYKREYSLNENIP' A
#
# COMPACT_ATOMS: atom_id res chain seq x y z
N MET A 1 40.57 -10.26 3.13
CA MET A 1 39.24 -9.61 3.17
C MET A 1 38.57 -10.02 4.48
N ASN A 2 38.24 -9.07 5.35
CA ASN A 2 37.69 -9.34 6.70
C ASN A 2 36.18 -9.68 6.59
N PRO A 3 35.69 -10.82 7.13
CA PRO A 3 34.29 -11.26 6.99
C PRO A 3 33.27 -10.48 7.84
N ASN A 4 33.67 -9.46 8.58
CA ASN A 4 32.75 -8.67 9.40
C ASN A 4 31.99 -7.60 8.61
N THR A 5 31.45 -7.94 7.44
CA THR A 5 30.49 -7.08 6.75
C THR A 5 29.17 -7.13 7.53
N THR A 6 28.99 -6.13 8.39
CA THR A 6 27.80 -5.90 9.21
C THR A 6 26.52 -6.28 8.46
N ASN A 7 25.80 -7.27 8.98
CA ASN A 7 24.44 -7.59 8.60
C ASN A 7 23.54 -6.40 8.98
N LYS A 8 23.58 -5.33 8.19
CA LYS A 8 22.62 -4.22 8.28
C LYS A 8 21.42 -4.64 7.46
N ASN A 9 20.65 -5.61 7.95
CA ASN A 9 19.28 -5.80 7.47
C ASN A 9 18.52 -4.50 7.81
N PRO A 10 18.18 -3.64 6.84
CA PRO A 10 17.46 -2.42 7.15
C PRO A 10 16.12 -2.82 7.77
N LYS A 11 15.87 -2.37 9.00
CA LYS A 11 14.61 -2.64 9.70
C LYS A 11 13.48 -2.02 8.89
N ILE A 12 12.65 -2.86 8.26
CA ILE A 12 11.50 -2.41 7.47
C ILE A 12 10.47 -1.83 8.43
N LEU A 13 10.29 -0.50 8.38
CA LEU A 13 9.46 0.26 9.32
C LEU A 13 7.99 -0.20 9.32
N TYR A 14 7.42 -0.45 8.14
CA TYR A 14 6.00 -0.76 7.96
C TYR A 14 5.77 -2.16 7.38
N LYS A 15 6.59 -3.15 7.74
CA LYS A 15 6.58 -4.50 7.14
C LYS A 15 5.16 -5.08 7.04
N LYS A 16 4.43 -5.13 8.16
CA LYS A 16 3.07 -5.69 8.22
C LYS A 16 2.09 -4.91 7.35
N LEU A 17 2.08 -3.59 7.47
CA LEU A 17 1.19 -2.71 6.71
C LEU A 17 1.45 -2.82 5.20
N SER A 18 2.71 -2.86 4.77
CA SER A 18 3.08 -3.04 3.37
C SER A 18 2.52 -4.35 2.80
N TYR A 19 2.66 -5.47 3.52
CA TYR A 19 2.09 -6.74 3.08
C TYR A 19 0.56 -6.69 3.00
N GLN A 20 -0.11 -6.03 3.94
CA GLN A 20 -1.57 -5.87 3.91
C GLN A 20 -2.03 -5.06 2.70
N ILE A 21 -1.38 -3.91 2.42
CA ILE A 21 -1.72 -3.08 1.27
C ILE A 21 -1.48 -3.83 -0.04
N CYS A 22 -0.35 -4.52 -0.19
CA CYS A 22 -0.08 -5.34 -1.36
C CYS A 22 -1.16 -6.42 -1.55
N GLY A 23 -1.54 -7.13 -0.48
CA GLY A 23 -2.59 -8.14 -0.53
C GLY A 23 -3.93 -7.55 -0.99
N ILE A 24 -4.29 -6.36 -0.50
CA ILE A 24 -5.48 -5.63 -0.94
C ILE A 24 -5.42 -5.33 -2.45
N CYS A 25 -4.29 -4.82 -2.96
CA CYS A 25 -4.13 -4.55 -4.39
C CYS A 25 -4.29 -5.81 -5.25
N TYR A 26 -3.73 -6.95 -4.80
CA TYR A 26 -3.91 -8.22 -5.50
C TYR A 26 -5.35 -8.70 -5.48
N ASN A 27 -6.03 -8.59 -4.34
CA ASN A 27 -7.44 -8.95 -4.23
C ASN A 27 -8.30 -8.11 -5.17
N VAL A 28 -8.11 -6.78 -5.19
CA VAL A 28 -8.82 -5.89 -6.11
C VAL A 28 -8.53 -6.27 -7.57
N HIS A 29 -7.27 -6.55 -7.92
CA HIS A 29 -6.93 -6.96 -9.28
C HIS A 29 -7.61 -8.29 -9.68
N ASN A 30 -7.65 -9.26 -8.77
CA ASN A 30 -8.30 -10.55 -9.00
C ASN A 30 -9.82 -10.42 -9.15
N GLU A 31 -10.45 -9.48 -8.43
CA GLU A 31 -11.89 -9.22 -8.52
C GLU A 31 -12.26 -8.41 -9.78
N LEU A 32 -11.50 -7.36 -10.09
CA LEU A 32 -11.84 -6.40 -11.14
C LEU A 32 -11.29 -6.77 -12.52
N GLY A 33 -10.12 -7.42 -12.57
CA GLY A 33 -9.36 -7.68 -13.79
C GLY A 33 -8.74 -6.43 -14.42
N ARG A 34 -8.06 -6.63 -15.55
CA ARG A 34 -7.21 -5.60 -16.20
C ARG A 34 -7.95 -4.48 -16.95
N PHE A 35 -9.28 -4.54 -17.06
CA PHE A 35 -10.06 -3.65 -17.94
C PHE A 35 -10.76 -2.50 -17.22
N ARG A 36 -10.49 -2.31 -15.92
CA ARG A 36 -11.09 -1.21 -15.14
C ARG A 36 -10.21 0.03 -15.19
N ASN A 37 -10.88 1.18 -15.16
CA ASN A 37 -10.19 2.47 -15.10
C ASN A 37 -9.69 2.77 -13.69
N GLU A 38 -8.87 3.83 -13.58
CA GLU A 38 -8.28 4.25 -12.31
C GLU A 38 -9.34 4.49 -11.22
N LYS A 39 -10.43 5.20 -11.53
CA LYS A 39 -11.49 5.51 -10.57
C LYS A 39 -12.10 4.23 -9.98
N GLN A 40 -12.41 3.25 -10.82
CA GLN A 40 -12.97 1.97 -10.39
C GLN A 40 -11.99 1.19 -9.49
N TYR A 41 -10.70 1.24 -9.80
CA TYR A 41 -9.66 0.67 -8.94
C TYR A 41 -9.57 1.40 -7.59
N SER A 42 -9.57 2.74 -7.61
CA SER A 42 -9.51 3.55 -6.39
C SER A 42 -10.70 3.30 -5.47
N ASP A 43 -11.91 3.16 -6.03
CA ASP A 43 -13.13 2.87 -5.27
C ASP A 43 -13.10 1.47 -4.65
N ALA A 44 -12.62 0.46 -5.38
CA ALA A 44 -12.47 -0.89 -4.84
C ALA A 44 -11.37 -0.99 -3.76
N ILE A 45 -10.24 -0.30 -3.96
CA ILE A 45 -9.17 -0.23 -2.95
C ILE A 45 -9.70 0.47 -1.70
N GLU A 46 -10.40 1.59 -1.83
CA GLU A 46 -11.03 2.29 -0.71
C GLU A 46 -11.94 1.35 0.08
N GLN A 47 -12.82 0.61 -0.59
CA GLN A 47 -13.72 -0.33 0.05
C GLN A 47 -12.94 -1.38 0.85
N LYS A 48 -11.92 -2.00 0.26
CA LYS A 48 -11.08 -3.00 0.93
C LYS A 48 -10.30 -2.40 2.11
N LEU A 49 -9.81 -1.16 2.01
CA LEU A 49 -9.14 -0.47 3.10
C LEU A 49 -10.09 -0.26 4.29
N LYS A 50 -11.35 0.17 4.03
CA LYS A 50 -12.40 0.29 5.05
C LYS A 50 -12.72 -1.05 5.71
N GLU A 51 -12.92 -2.11 4.92
CA GLU A 51 -13.18 -3.46 5.41
C GLU A 51 -12.05 -4.00 6.31
N ASN A 52 -10.81 -3.61 6.04
CA ASN A 52 -9.63 -3.98 6.83
C ASN A 52 -9.31 -2.99 7.98
N GLY A 53 -10.14 -1.96 8.20
CA GLY A 53 -9.93 -0.96 9.25
C GLY A 53 -8.64 -0.14 9.08
N ILE A 54 -8.14 0.01 7.86
CA ILE A 54 -6.93 0.78 7.57
C ILE A 54 -7.31 2.25 7.37
N HIS A 55 -6.64 3.14 8.11
CA HIS A 55 -6.81 4.58 7.97
C HIS A 55 -6.10 5.08 6.71
N TYR A 56 -6.78 5.90 5.91
CA TYR A 56 -6.25 6.46 4.66
C TYR A 56 -6.90 7.82 4.37
N LYS A 57 -6.28 8.59 3.46
CA LYS A 57 -6.86 9.77 2.83
C LYS A 57 -6.82 9.55 1.32
N ARG A 58 -7.96 9.72 0.63
CA ARG A 58 -8.00 9.62 -0.83
C ARG A 58 -7.27 10.81 -1.45
N GLU A 59 -6.52 10.53 -2.52
CA GLU A 59 -6.01 11.54 -3.45
C GLU A 59 -5.39 12.74 -2.72
N TYR A 60 -4.48 12.44 -1.79
CA TYR A 60 -3.85 13.47 -0.97
C TYR A 60 -2.94 14.35 -1.82
N SER A 61 -3.37 15.59 -2.04
CA SER A 61 -2.60 16.63 -2.72
C SER A 61 -1.40 17.04 -1.89
N LEU A 62 -0.19 16.88 -2.43
CA LEU A 62 1.06 17.31 -1.79
C LEU A 62 1.20 18.85 -1.70
N ASN A 63 0.42 19.58 -2.51
CA ASN A 63 0.42 21.04 -2.52
C ASN A 63 -0.40 21.65 -1.38
N GLU A 64 -1.19 20.85 -0.66
CA GLU A 64 -1.82 21.31 0.59
C GLU A 64 -0.75 21.30 1.67
N ASN A 65 -0.34 22.50 2.13
CA ASN A 65 0.64 22.71 3.19
C ASN A 65 0.54 21.61 4.26
N ILE A 66 1.60 20.83 4.41
CA ILE A 66 1.78 19.90 5.52
C ILE A 66 1.85 20.80 6.77
N PRO A 67 0.99 20.61 7.79
CA PRO A 67 1.01 21.43 9.00
C PRO A 67 2.34 21.34 9.76
#